data_AF-A0A6N9FLW8-F1
#
_entry.id   AF-A0A6N9FLW8-F1
#
_cell.length_a   1.000
_cell.length_b   1.000
_cell.length_c   1.000
_cell.angle_alpha   90.00
_cell.angle_beta   90.00
_cell.angle_gamma   90.00
#
_symmetry.space_group_name_H-M   'P 1'
#
loop_
_entity.id
_entity.type
_entity.pdbx_description
1 polymer ?
#
loop_
_entity_poly.entity_id
_entity_poly.type
_entity_poly.pdbx_seq_one_letter_code
_entity_poly.pdbx_strand_id
1 'polypeptide(L)'
;MADKRITHRLRGGLDMLEEIRTAGKDRILHDAQVARSVTPEWFEHGFWHQRQQWTAVAGGRGAGGRIGEGGQWFLRHYLRGGRAALFSRDRYLFLGTRRVRSFAEFRLLAGMHEAGLPVPRPIAAHFRRRGGTYSANLITEWIEGARPLAGALREGNDAREIMGRVGVAAARFHSAGICHADLNANNILIDPDGGVWLVDFDRARRRRPGGWRNSRLQRLKRSLQKLGLYDQRAFLTLCERHDRTIADNGGGTPSPGG
;
A
#
# COMPACT_ATOMS: atom_id res chain seq x y z
N MET A 1 -5.41 -33.55 -0.58
CA MET A 1 -5.04 -32.68 -1.72
C MET A 1 -3.66 -32.12 -1.43
N ALA A 2 -2.67 -32.42 -2.27
CA ALA A 2 -1.28 -32.04 -2.03
C ALA A 2 -1.11 -30.50 -2.03
N ASP A 3 -0.42 -29.98 -1.01
CA ASP A 3 0.01 -28.59 -0.92
C ASP A 3 1.02 -28.34 -2.07
N LYS A 4 0.56 -27.69 -3.14
CA LYS A 4 1.44 -27.34 -4.27
C LYS A 4 2.28 -26.14 -3.86
N ARG A 5 3.49 -26.40 -3.37
CA ARG A 5 4.52 -25.37 -3.15
C ARG A 5 5.06 -24.91 -4.50
N ILE A 6 4.87 -23.65 -4.81
CA ILE A 6 5.55 -22.99 -5.91
C ILE A 6 6.31 -21.83 -5.32
N THR A 7 7.64 -21.98 -5.22
CA THR A 7 8.55 -20.92 -4.78
C THR A 7 9.00 -20.15 -6.00
N HIS A 8 8.63 -18.89 -6.09
CA HIS A 8 9.16 -17.99 -7.11
C HIS A 8 10.04 -16.95 -6.42
N ARG A 9 11.32 -16.91 -6.80
CA ARG A 9 12.17 -15.74 -6.53
C ARG A 9 11.79 -14.68 -7.55
N LEU A 10 11.42 -13.47 -7.11
CA LEU A 10 11.21 -12.36 -8.03
C LEU A 10 12.51 -12.14 -8.83
N ARG A 11 12.41 -12.05 -10.16
CA ARG A 11 13.57 -11.73 -11.02
C ARG A 11 13.99 -10.30 -10.70
N GLY A 12 15.06 -10.14 -9.92
CA GLY A 12 15.58 -8.84 -9.49
C GLY A 12 16.66 -8.87 -8.41
N GLY A 13 16.66 -9.85 -7.49
CA GLY A 13 17.58 -9.88 -6.33
C GLY A 13 17.27 -8.76 -5.31
N LEU A 14 17.20 -8.95 -4.01
CA LEU A 14 17.46 -10.06 -3.09
C LEU A 14 16.26 -10.20 -2.12
N ASP A 15 16.12 -11.38 -1.53
CA ASP A 15 15.39 -11.71 -0.29
C ASP A 15 13.89 -12.06 -0.25
N MET A 16 12.97 -11.50 -1.05
CA MET A 16 11.56 -11.93 -0.89
C MET A 16 11.28 -13.32 -1.50
N LEU A 17 10.97 -14.30 -0.64
CA LEU A 17 10.53 -15.64 -1.05
C LEU A 17 9.01 -15.69 -1.11
N GLU A 18 8.45 -15.65 -2.32
CA GLU A 18 7.01 -15.83 -2.54
C GLU A 18 6.65 -17.32 -2.49
N GLU A 19 5.77 -17.71 -1.55
CA GLU A 19 5.18 -19.05 -1.50
C GLU A 19 3.66 -18.97 -1.69
N ILE A 20 3.13 -19.75 -2.64
CA ILE A 20 1.69 -19.95 -2.78
C ILE A 20 1.28 -21.22 -2.05
N ARG A 21 0.46 -21.08 -1.00
CA ARG A 21 -0.17 -22.21 -0.30
C ARG A 21 -1.62 -22.38 -0.71
N THR A 22 -2.06 -23.63 -0.76
CA THR A 22 -3.43 -24.00 -1.15
C THR A 22 -4.11 -24.83 -0.07
N ALA A 23 -5.10 -24.24 0.61
CA ALA A 23 -5.94 -24.92 1.59
C ALA A 23 -7.41 -24.87 1.12
N GLY A 24 -7.86 -25.90 0.41
CA GLY A 24 -9.23 -25.93 -0.15
C GLY A 24 -9.51 -24.75 -1.11
N LYS A 25 -10.36 -23.82 -0.68
CA LYS A 25 -10.77 -22.62 -1.45
C LYS A 25 -9.84 -21.42 -1.22
N ASP A 26 -8.94 -21.52 -0.27
CA ASP A 26 -8.06 -20.45 0.19
C ASP A 26 -6.73 -20.54 -0.56
N ARG A 27 -6.21 -19.37 -0.93
CA ARG A 27 -4.92 -19.21 -1.60
C ARG A 27 -4.16 -18.10 -0.90
N ILE A 28 -2.99 -18.43 -0.39
CA ILE A 28 -2.17 -17.51 0.40
C ILE A 28 -0.88 -17.25 -0.38
N LEU A 29 -0.47 -16.00 -0.37
CA LEU A 29 0.82 -15.49 -0.83
C LEU A 29 1.53 -14.91 0.38
N HIS A 30 2.77 -15.26 0.66
CA HIS A 30 3.47 -14.63 1.78
C HIS A 30 4.96 -14.49 1.52
N ASP A 31 5.58 -13.59 2.28
CA ASP A 31 7.03 -13.50 2.40
C ASP A 31 7.50 -14.61 3.36
N ALA A 32 8.13 -15.66 2.81
CA ALA A 32 8.57 -16.81 3.58
C ALA A 32 9.73 -16.49 4.56
N GLN A 33 10.38 -15.33 4.42
CA GLN A 33 11.39 -14.90 5.39
C GLN A 33 10.76 -14.34 6.67
N VAL A 34 9.62 -13.65 6.55
CA VAL A 34 8.98 -12.97 7.69
C VAL A 34 7.98 -13.86 8.40
N ALA A 35 7.23 -14.66 7.64
CA ALA A 35 6.18 -15.50 8.20
C ALA A 35 6.28 -16.92 7.62
N ARG A 36 6.97 -17.80 8.35
CA ARG A 36 7.25 -19.19 7.92
C ARG A 36 6.01 -20.10 7.92
N SER A 37 4.97 -19.75 8.68
CA SER A 37 3.78 -20.58 8.90
C SER A 37 2.48 -19.79 8.84
N VAL A 38 2.28 -18.97 7.79
CA VAL A 38 1.00 -18.27 7.58
C VAL A 38 -0.10 -19.28 7.26
N THR A 39 -1.16 -19.25 8.06
CA THR A 39 -2.35 -20.10 7.87
C THR A 39 -3.58 -19.28 7.45
N PRO A 40 -4.64 -19.89 6.89
CA PRO A 40 -5.84 -19.16 6.50
C PRO A 40 -6.50 -18.35 7.62
N GLU A 41 -6.40 -18.83 8.86
CA GLU A 41 -7.00 -18.23 10.06
C GLU A 41 -6.41 -16.86 10.37
N TRP A 42 -5.17 -16.57 9.96
CA TRP A 42 -4.56 -15.23 10.08
C TRP A 42 -5.36 -14.14 9.36
N PHE A 43 -6.20 -14.51 8.40
CA PHE A 43 -7.03 -13.57 7.65
C PHE A 43 -8.47 -13.48 8.21
N GLU A 44 -8.72 -14.10 9.37
CA GLU A 44 -9.99 -14.12 10.04
C GLU A 44 -9.92 -13.24 11.30
N HIS A 45 -10.84 -12.28 11.42
CA HIS A 45 -10.88 -11.36 12.56
C HIS A 45 -10.97 -12.10 13.92
N GLY A 46 -11.79 -13.16 13.97
CA GLY A 46 -12.00 -13.96 15.17
C GLY A 46 -10.72 -14.64 15.69
N PHE A 47 -9.81 -15.04 14.81
CA PHE A 47 -8.54 -15.69 15.19
C PHE A 47 -7.67 -14.79 16.07
N TRP A 48 -7.55 -13.52 15.71
CA TRP A 48 -6.77 -12.51 16.44
C TRP A 48 -7.50 -12.00 17.68
N HIS A 49 -8.83 -11.84 17.58
CA HIS A 49 -9.65 -11.41 18.71
C HIS A 49 -9.61 -12.41 19.87
N GLN A 50 -9.73 -13.71 19.57
CA GLN A 50 -9.65 -14.78 20.58
C GLN A 50 -8.29 -14.83 21.28
N ARG A 51 -7.23 -14.36 20.61
CA ARG A 51 -5.87 -14.28 21.14
C ARG A 51 -5.57 -12.97 21.87
N GLN A 52 -6.53 -12.06 21.97
CA GLN A 52 -6.33 -10.70 22.48
C GLN A 52 -5.24 -9.92 21.71
N GLN A 53 -5.02 -10.30 20.45
CA GLN A 53 -4.02 -9.73 19.54
C GLN A 53 -4.70 -8.93 18.43
N TRP A 54 -5.83 -8.29 18.73
CA TRP A 54 -6.54 -7.42 17.80
C TRP A 54 -6.69 -6.02 18.40
N THR A 55 -6.25 -5.01 17.68
CA THR A 55 -6.52 -3.60 18.01
C THR A 55 -7.23 -2.94 16.84
N ALA A 56 -8.43 -2.39 17.09
CA ALA A 56 -9.14 -1.63 16.07
C ALA A 56 -8.37 -0.33 15.76
N VAL A 57 -8.21 -0.01 14.48
CA VAL A 57 -7.60 1.24 14.03
C VAL A 57 -8.70 2.17 13.54
N ALA A 58 -8.77 3.37 14.11
CA ALA A 58 -9.72 4.39 13.70
C ALA A 58 -9.38 4.97 12.32
N GLY A 59 -10.39 5.39 11.54
CA GLY A 59 -10.16 6.20 10.33
C GLY A 59 -10.26 5.47 8.98
N GLY A 60 -10.82 4.27 8.91
CA GLY A 60 -11.09 3.55 7.65
C GLY A 60 -12.56 3.18 7.45
N ARG A 61 -12.88 2.48 6.34
CA ARG A 61 -14.21 1.87 6.10
C ARG A 61 -14.53 0.67 7.02
N GLY A 62 -13.94 0.61 8.22
CA GLY A 62 -14.07 -0.52 9.16
C GLY A 62 -13.45 -1.83 8.65
N ALA A 63 -12.49 -1.75 7.72
CA ALA A 63 -12.04 -2.90 6.94
C ALA A 63 -10.76 -3.58 7.48
N GLY A 64 -10.18 -3.12 8.59
CA GLY A 64 -8.89 -3.62 9.06
C GLY A 64 -8.52 -3.19 10.47
N GLY A 65 -7.45 -3.79 10.99
CA GLY A 65 -6.96 -3.58 12.35
C GLY A 65 -5.55 -4.12 12.53
N ARG A 66 -4.95 -3.74 13.67
CA ARG A 66 -3.61 -4.14 14.07
C ARG A 66 -3.65 -5.54 14.69
N ILE A 67 -2.70 -6.39 14.31
CA ILE A 67 -2.63 -7.81 14.69
C ILE A 67 -1.22 -8.24 15.09
N GLY A 68 -1.13 -9.34 15.86
CA GLY A 68 0.13 -9.93 16.36
C GLY A 68 0.43 -9.59 17.82
N GLU A 69 1.38 -10.31 18.43
CA GLU A 69 1.75 -10.21 19.86
C GLU A 69 2.17 -8.81 20.32
N GLY A 70 2.68 -7.95 19.42
CA GLY A 70 2.93 -6.53 19.69
C GLY A 70 2.10 -5.59 18.80
N GLY A 71 1.17 -6.13 18.02
CA GLY A 71 0.51 -5.36 16.98
C GLY A 71 1.43 -4.99 15.81
N GLN A 72 2.43 -5.80 15.52
CA GLN A 72 3.45 -5.49 14.51
C GLN A 72 2.91 -5.48 13.07
N TRP A 73 1.70 -5.99 12.82
CA TRP A 73 1.13 -6.06 11.48
C TRP A 73 -0.26 -5.42 11.40
N PHE A 74 -0.62 -5.03 10.19
CA PHE A 74 -1.93 -4.50 9.85
C PHE A 74 -2.64 -5.46 8.90
N LEU A 75 -3.78 -6.00 9.34
CA LEU A 75 -4.68 -6.81 8.50
C LEU A 75 -5.76 -5.93 7.92
N ARG A 76 -5.96 -5.98 6.60
CA ARG A 76 -7.10 -5.37 5.92
C ARG A 76 -7.84 -6.34 5.00
N HIS A 77 -9.14 -6.16 4.95
CA HIS A 77 -10.08 -6.83 4.06
C HIS A 77 -10.45 -5.92 2.89
N TYR A 78 -10.49 -6.47 1.68
CA TYR A 78 -10.81 -5.69 0.48
C TYR A 78 -12.31 -5.45 0.34
N LEU A 79 -12.76 -4.22 0.63
CA LEU A 79 -14.15 -3.82 0.43
C LEU A 79 -14.35 -3.02 -0.88
N ARG A 80 -15.41 -3.36 -1.62
CA ARG A 80 -15.88 -2.58 -2.76
C ARG A 80 -16.40 -1.23 -2.28
N GLY A 81 -16.17 -0.21 -3.10
CA GLY A 81 -16.74 1.13 -2.91
C GLY A 81 -17.67 1.50 -4.06
N GLY A 82 -18.41 2.60 -3.90
CA GLY A 82 -19.35 3.11 -4.91
C GLY A 82 -20.51 2.16 -5.21
N ARG A 83 -21.13 2.31 -6.38
CA ARG A 83 -22.32 1.53 -6.79
C ARG A 83 -22.10 0.02 -6.78
N ALA A 84 -20.86 -0.44 -6.97
CA ALA A 84 -20.52 -1.87 -6.91
C ALA A 84 -20.71 -2.48 -5.50
N ALA A 85 -20.65 -1.66 -4.44
CA ALA A 85 -20.90 -2.08 -3.06
C ALA A 85 -22.37 -2.39 -2.77
N LEU A 86 -23.30 -1.86 -3.58
CA LEU A 86 -24.74 -2.14 -3.47
C LEU A 86 -25.06 -3.58 -3.86
N PHE A 87 -24.29 -4.17 -4.79
CA PHE A 87 -24.48 -5.55 -5.25
C PHE A 87 -23.66 -6.56 -4.44
N SER A 88 -22.46 -6.18 -4.00
CA SER A 88 -21.65 -6.98 -3.08
C SER A 88 -20.59 -6.08 -2.45
N ARG A 89 -20.44 -6.17 -1.12
CA ARG A 89 -19.46 -5.37 -0.39
C ARG A 89 -18.04 -5.95 -0.43
N ASP A 90 -17.88 -7.25 -0.59
CA ASP A 90 -16.62 -7.97 -0.36
C ASP A 90 -16.20 -8.94 -1.47
N ARG A 91 -17.09 -9.28 -2.42
CA ARG A 91 -16.79 -10.28 -3.46
C ARG A 91 -16.38 -9.64 -4.76
N TYR A 92 -15.39 -10.17 -5.46
CA TYR A 92 -14.88 -9.73 -6.76
C TYR A 92 -15.01 -10.83 -7.80
N LEU A 93 -15.19 -10.50 -9.08
CA LEU A 93 -15.20 -11.51 -10.15
C LEU A 93 -13.80 -12.13 -10.29
N PHE A 94 -13.75 -13.46 -10.34
CA PHE A 94 -12.51 -14.19 -10.51
C PHE A 94 -12.15 -14.29 -11.99
N LEU A 95 -11.15 -13.51 -12.41
CA LEU A 95 -10.61 -13.48 -13.78
C LEU A 95 -9.19 -14.06 -13.86
N GLY A 96 -8.85 -14.95 -12.92
CA GLY A 96 -7.53 -15.55 -12.78
C GLY A 96 -6.69 -14.96 -11.64
N THR A 97 -5.79 -15.79 -11.10
CA THR A 97 -4.97 -15.50 -9.91
C THR A 97 -4.12 -14.23 -10.05
N ARG A 98 -3.58 -13.96 -11.24
CA ARG A 98 -2.77 -12.75 -11.51
C ARG A 98 -3.57 -11.44 -11.36
N ARG A 99 -4.91 -11.51 -11.48
CA ARG A 99 -5.82 -10.35 -11.39
C ARG A 99 -6.48 -10.22 -10.02
N VAL A 100 -6.17 -11.12 -9.08
CA VAL A 100 -6.65 -11.00 -7.69
C VAL A 100 -5.98 -9.79 -7.06
N ARG A 101 -6.78 -8.89 -6.48
CA ARG A 101 -6.30 -7.59 -5.96
C ARG A 101 -5.21 -7.74 -4.91
N SER A 102 -5.44 -8.56 -3.89
CA SER A 102 -4.46 -8.81 -2.81
C SER A 102 -3.13 -9.32 -3.34
N PHE A 103 -3.15 -10.24 -4.29
CA PHE A 103 -1.94 -10.81 -4.88
C PHE A 103 -1.22 -9.82 -5.81
N ALA A 104 -1.96 -9.03 -6.58
CA ALA A 104 -1.37 -8.02 -7.44
C ALA A 104 -0.72 -6.89 -6.62
N GLU A 105 -1.39 -6.46 -5.55
CA GLU A 105 -0.88 -5.42 -4.67
C GLU A 105 0.30 -5.90 -3.83
N PHE A 106 0.25 -7.11 -3.28
CA PHE A 106 1.37 -7.71 -2.55
C PHE A 106 2.66 -7.70 -3.39
N ARG A 107 2.59 -8.15 -4.65
CA ARG A 107 3.77 -8.16 -5.54
C ARG A 107 4.24 -6.76 -5.91
N LEU A 108 3.32 -5.81 -6.03
CA LEU A 108 3.68 -4.42 -6.29
C LEU A 108 4.39 -3.82 -5.07
N LEU A 109 3.84 -4.01 -3.86
CA LEU A 109 4.44 -3.59 -2.59
C LEU A 109 5.83 -4.20 -2.40
N ALA A 110 5.97 -5.49 -2.66
CA ALA A 110 7.25 -6.19 -2.57
C ALA A 110 8.33 -5.53 -3.43
N GLY A 111 8.03 -5.34 -4.72
CA GLY A 111 8.98 -4.69 -5.62
C GLY A 111 9.20 -3.20 -5.36
N MET A 112 8.34 -2.53 -4.58
CA MET A 112 8.56 -1.16 -4.13
C MET A 112 9.43 -1.12 -2.88
N HIS A 113 9.19 -2.04 -1.94
CA HIS A 113 9.98 -2.21 -0.73
C HIS A 113 11.42 -2.59 -1.06
N GLU A 114 11.62 -3.54 -1.98
CA GLU A 114 12.94 -3.92 -2.52
C GLU A 114 13.66 -2.73 -3.18
N ALA A 115 12.92 -1.83 -3.81
CA ALA A 115 13.46 -0.60 -4.41
C ALA A 115 13.72 0.52 -3.37
N GLY A 116 13.58 0.23 -2.07
CA GLY A 116 13.77 1.19 -0.98
C GLY A 116 12.72 2.31 -0.92
N LEU A 117 11.59 2.17 -1.61
CA LEU A 117 10.50 3.14 -1.52
C LEU A 117 9.81 3.04 -0.16
N PRO A 118 9.33 4.16 0.41
CA PRO A 118 8.74 4.18 1.75
C PRO A 118 7.30 3.63 1.69
N VAL A 119 7.21 2.30 1.70
CA VAL A 119 5.98 1.51 1.73
C VAL A 119 6.09 0.47 2.85
N PRO A 120 4.97 0.10 3.48
CA PRO A 120 5.01 -0.94 4.50
C PRO A 120 5.42 -2.28 3.86
N ARG A 121 6.24 -3.06 4.56
CA ARG A 121 6.63 -4.39 4.08
C ARG A 121 5.38 -5.27 3.93
N PRO A 122 5.16 -5.91 2.77
CA PRO A 122 4.06 -6.85 2.63
C PRO A 122 4.40 -8.16 3.36
N ILE A 123 3.48 -8.66 4.19
CA ILE A 123 3.69 -9.87 5.00
C ILE A 123 3.00 -11.06 4.35
N ALA A 124 1.71 -10.92 4.08
CA ALA A 124 0.92 -11.95 3.41
C ALA A 124 -0.31 -11.39 2.70
N ALA A 125 -0.69 -11.98 1.58
CA ALA A 125 -1.95 -11.75 0.89
C ALA A 125 -2.75 -13.05 0.82
N HIS A 126 -4.07 -12.93 0.85
CA HIS A 126 -4.96 -14.08 0.77
C HIS A 126 -6.14 -13.77 -0.15
N PHE A 127 -6.64 -14.80 -0.82
CA PHE A 127 -7.99 -14.80 -1.34
C PHE A 127 -8.70 -16.15 -1.16
N ARG A 128 -10.01 -16.11 -0.91
CA ARG A 128 -10.88 -17.28 -0.83
C ARG A 128 -11.81 -17.28 -2.03
N ARG A 129 -11.72 -18.30 -2.89
CA ARG A 129 -12.57 -18.44 -4.09
C ARG A 129 -13.93 -19.03 -3.73
N ARG A 130 -15.01 -18.44 -4.24
CA ARG A 130 -16.40 -18.92 -4.14
C ARG A 130 -17.05 -18.86 -5.52
N GLY A 131 -17.03 -19.99 -6.23
CA GLY A 131 -17.52 -20.09 -7.61
C GLY A 131 -16.78 -19.14 -8.56
N GLY A 132 -17.55 -18.30 -9.25
CA GLY A 132 -17.03 -17.24 -10.13
C GLY A 132 -16.54 -15.97 -9.39
N THR A 133 -16.56 -15.96 -8.06
CA THR A 133 -16.16 -14.80 -7.25
C THR A 133 -15.07 -15.11 -6.23
N TYR A 134 -14.47 -14.09 -5.61
CA TYR A 134 -13.51 -14.23 -4.51
C TYR A 134 -13.62 -13.08 -3.50
N SER A 135 -13.25 -13.34 -2.25
CA SER A 135 -12.92 -12.30 -1.26
C SER A 135 -11.41 -12.27 -1.03
N ALA A 136 -10.86 -11.15 -0.55
CA ALA A 136 -9.41 -10.96 -0.45
C ALA A 136 -9.00 -10.18 0.79
N ASN A 137 -7.79 -10.48 1.29
CA ASN A 137 -7.17 -9.84 2.44
C ASN A 137 -5.69 -9.55 2.15
N LEU A 138 -5.13 -8.55 2.83
CA LEU A 138 -3.71 -8.24 2.82
C LEU A 138 -3.25 -7.93 4.25
N ILE A 139 -2.09 -8.47 4.62
CA ILE A 139 -1.35 -8.18 5.84
C ILE A 139 -0.07 -7.45 5.43
N THR A 140 0.15 -6.29 6.00
CA THR A 140 1.39 -5.51 5.87
C THR A 140 1.99 -5.26 7.25
N GLU A 141 3.24 -4.82 7.28
CA GLU A 141 3.83 -4.23 8.48
C GLU A 141 3.01 -3.03 8.97
N TRP A 142 2.93 -2.89 10.28
CA TRP A 142 2.39 -1.70 10.94
C TRP A 142 3.51 -0.66 11.08
N ILE A 143 3.22 0.58 10.70
CA ILE A 143 4.19 1.68 10.82
C ILE A 143 3.93 2.37 12.16
N GLU A 144 4.77 2.07 13.15
CA GLU A 144 4.56 2.48 14.54
C GLU A 144 4.56 4.02 14.69
N GLY A 145 3.61 4.53 15.48
CA GLY A 145 3.44 5.98 15.69
C GLY A 145 3.01 6.78 14.46
N ALA A 146 2.91 6.17 13.27
CA ALA A 146 2.56 6.90 12.07
C ALA A 146 1.08 7.24 12.00
N ARG A 147 0.80 8.43 11.49
CA ARG A 147 -0.55 8.99 11.41
C ARG A 147 -0.83 9.56 10.03
N PRO A 148 -2.10 9.59 9.58
CA PRO A 148 -2.45 10.18 8.29
C PRO A 148 -1.97 11.63 8.17
N LEU A 149 -1.52 12.03 6.98
CA LEU A 149 -1.16 13.42 6.65
C LEU A 149 -2.28 14.39 7.02
N ALA A 150 -3.55 13.97 6.84
CA ALA A 150 -4.70 14.76 7.27
C ALA A 150 -4.70 15.05 8.79
N GLY A 151 -4.29 14.09 9.62
CA GLY A 151 -4.12 14.27 11.06
C GLY A 151 -2.93 15.18 11.36
N ALA A 152 -1.79 14.95 10.71
CA ALA A 152 -0.58 15.75 10.85
C ALA A 152 -0.81 17.24 10.57
N LEU A 153 -1.53 17.56 9.50
CA LEU A 153 -1.82 18.96 9.14
C LEU A 153 -2.82 19.64 10.08
N ARG A 154 -3.69 18.89 10.77
CA ARG A 154 -4.67 19.47 11.71
C ARG A 154 -4.04 20.00 12.99
N GLU A 155 -2.90 19.45 13.39
CA GLU A 155 -2.16 19.94 14.55
C GLU A 155 -1.45 21.28 14.29
N GLY A 156 -1.45 21.76 13.04
CA GLY A 156 -1.13 23.15 12.71
C GLY A 156 0.35 23.50 12.62
N ASN A 157 1.25 22.67 13.15
CA ASN A 157 2.69 22.92 13.09
C ASN A 157 3.30 22.41 11.76
N ASP A 158 4.18 23.22 11.16
CA ASP A 158 5.09 22.82 10.07
C ASP A 158 4.48 22.30 8.76
N ALA A 159 3.26 22.73 8.41
CA ALA A 159 2.57 22.30 7.18
C ALA A 159 3.42 22.40 5.90
N ARG A 160 4.24 23.46 5.76
CA ARG A 160 5.13 23.62 4.59
C ARG A 160 6.22 22.57 4.53
N GLU A 161 6.84 22.26 5.66
CA GLU A 161 7.92 21.27 5.75
C GLU A 161 7.36 19.86 5.52
N ILE A 162 6.25 19.51 6.19
CA ILE A 162 5.54 18.24 5.97
C ILE A 162 5.20 18.07 4.48
N MET A 163 4.59 19.08 3.86
CA MET A 163 4.21 19.03 2.44
C MET A 163 5.43 18.97 1.52
N GLY A 164 6.54 19.60 1.88
CA GLY A 164 7.82 19.47 1.18
C GLY A 164 8.33 18.03 1.17
N ARG A 165 8.34 17.36 2.34
CA ARG A 165 8.71 15.94 2.46
C ARG A 165 7.78 15.03 1.66
N VAL A 166 6.48 15.32 1.66
CA VAL A 166 5.50 14.62 0.80
C VAL A 166 5.82 14.79 -0.68
N GLY A 167 6.28 15.97 -1.10
CA GLY A 167 6.74 16.24 -2.47
C GLY A 167 7.92 15.37 -2.88
N VAL A 168 8.94 15.28 -2.01
CA VAL A 168 10.11 14.41 -2.22
C VAL A 168 9.69 12.94 -2.31
N ALA A 169 8.87 12.46 -1.36
CA ALA A 169 8.39 11.08 -1.38
C ALA A 169 7.60 10.77 -2.65
N ALA A 170 6.64 11.63 -3.02
CA ALA A 170 5.86 11.47 -4.25
C ALA A 170 6.73 11.42 -5.50
N ALA A 171 7.79 12.24 -5.56
CA ALA A 171 8.74 12.22 -6.66
C ALA A 171 9.50 10.89 -6.74
N ARG A 172 9.93 10.30 -5.62
CA ARG A 172 10.57 8.97 -5.60
C ARG A 172 9.67 7.90 -6.23
N PHE A 173 8.39 7.87 -5.88
CA PHE A 173 7.42 6.95 -6.51
C PHE A 173 7.22 7.25 -8.01
N HIS A 174 7.11 8.52 -8.38
CA HIS A 174 6.93 8.94 -9.76
C HIS A 174 8.16 8.66 -10.66
N SER A 175 9.37 8.76 -10.12
CA SER A 175 10.63 8.37 -10.75
C SER A 175 10.69 6.86 -10.96
N ALA A 176 10.27 6.06 -9.97
CA ALA A 176 10.14 4.61 -10.09
C ALA A 176 8.98 4.14 -11.02
N GLY A 177 8.25 5.08 -11.63
CA GLY A 177 7.13 4.81 -12.53
C GLY A 177 5.89 4.28 -11.81
N ILE A 178 5.76 4.48 -10.50
CA ILE A 178 4.61 4.02 -9.72
C ILE A 178 3.50 5.08 -9.75
N CYS A 179 2.35 4.71 -10.33
CA CYS A 179 1.14 5.52 -10.32
C CYS A 179 0.19 5.06 -9.21
N HIS A 180 0.14 5.82 -8.12
CA HIS A 180 -0.78 5.60 -7.01
C HIS A 180 -2.19 6.10 -7.36
N ALA A 181 -3.11 5.19 -7.67
CA ALA A 181 -4.43 5.54 -8.19
C ALA A 181 -5.26 6.42 -7.24
N ASP A 182 -5.11 6.20 -5.92
CA ASP A 182 -5.83 6.91 -4.87
C ASP A 182 -4.91 7.75 -3.97
N LEU A 183 -3.98 8.52 -4.57
CA LEU A 183 -3.14 9.43 -3.78
C LEU A 183 -4.03 10.50 -3.12
N ASN A 184 -4.13 10.45 -1.79
CA ASN A 184 -4.94 11.33 -0.96
C ASN A 184 -4.33 11.46 0.45
N ALA A 185 -4.75 12.47 1.23
CA ALA A 185 -4.17 12.78 2.54
C ALA A 185 -4.37 11.71 3.63
N ASN A 186 -5.27 10.74 3.44
CA ASN A 186 -5.43 9.60 4.35
C ASN A 186 -4.56 8.39 3.96
N ASN A 187 -4.07 8.34 2.72
CA ASN A 187 -3.21 7.28 2.19
C ASN A 187 -1.72 7.66 2.23
N ILE A 188 -1.40 8.79 2.87
CA ILE A 188 -0.05 9.24 3.16
C ILE A 188 0.06 9.26 4.68
N LEU A 189 1.04 8.55 5.23
CA LEU A 189 1.31 8.51 6.66
C LEU A 189 2.60 9.28 6.95
N ILE A 190 2.61 9.97 8.09
CA ILE A 190 3.74 10.67 8.65
C ILE A 190 4.12 9.95 9.94
N ASP A 191 5.34 9.43 10.01
CA ASP A 191 5.87 8.79 11.22
C ASP A 191 6.37 9.83 12.24
N PRO A 192 6.71 9.44 13.48
CA PRO A 192 7.18 10.37 14.51
C PRO A 192 8.46 11.14 14.15
N ASP A 193 9.32 10.57 13.31
CA ASP A 193 10.55 11.22 12.82
C ASP A 193 10.27 12.15 11.62
N GLY A 194 9.00 12.21 11.19
CA GLY A 194 8.50 12.97 10.06
C GLY A 194 8.89 12.35 8.71
N GLY A 195 9.20 11.06 8.69
CA GLY A 195 9.28 10.25 7.48
C GLY A 195 7.90 10.08 6.84
N VAL A 196 7.88 9.97 5.51
CA VAL A 196 6.66 9.92 4.71
C VAL A 196 6.49 8.55 4.09
N TRP A 197 5.37 7.90 4.39
CA TRP A 197 5.01 6.58 3.90
C TRP A 197 3.74 6.66 3.04
N LEU A 198 3.70 5.91 1.94
CA LEU A 198 2.46 5.74 1.17
C LEU A 198 1.84 4.37 1.48
N VAL A 199 0.52 4.32 1.56
CA VAL A 199 -0.26 3.11 1.87
C VAL A 199 -1.48 3.00 0.95
N ASP A 200 -2.10 1.81 0.94
CA ASP A 200 -3.24 1.46 0.08
C ASP A 200 -2.95 1.60 -1.42
N PHE A 201 -2.15 0.67 -1.93
CA PHE A 201 -1.80 0.59 -3.35
C PHE A 201 -2.85 -0.18 -4.16
N ASP A 202 -4.10 -0.28 -3.70
CA ASP A 202 -5.16 -0.92 -4.49
C ASP A 202 -5.29 -0.18 -5.82
N ARG A 203 -5.19 -0.93 -6.91
CA ARG A 203 -5.20 -0.42 -8.30
C ARG A 203 -4.02 0.47 -8.68
N ALA A 204 -2.97 0.59 -7.87
CA ALA A 204 -1.73 1.20 -8.31
C ALA A 204 -1.09 0.38 -9.44
N ARG A 205 -0.35 1.05 -10.34
CA ARG A 205 0.26 0.42 -11.52
C ARG A 205 1.58 1.08 -11.88
N ARG A 206 2.48 0.31 -12.50
CA ARG A 206 3.63 0.86 -13.21
C ARG A 206 3.17 1.60 -14.48
N ARG A 207 3.70 2.79 -14.71
CA ARG A 207 3.44 3.65 -15.88
C ARG A 207 4.72 4.34 -16.32
N ARG A 208 4.88 4.48 -17.64
CA ARG A 208 5.92 5.35 -18.21
C ARG A 208 5.70 6.79 -17.74
N PRO A 209 6.76 7.61 -17.59
CA PRO A 209 6.64 9.04 -17.28
C PRO A 209 5.58 9.76 -18.12
N GLY A 210 4.84 10.70 -17.52
CA GLY A 210 3.85 11.50 -18.24
C GLY A 210 2.90 12.28 -17.34
N GLY A 211 1.89 12.92 -17.93
CA GLY A 211 0.94 13.83 -17.25
C GLY A 211 0.10 13.20 -16.12
N TRP A 212 0.14 11.88 -15.96
CA TRP A 212 -0.51 11.22 -14.83
C TRP A 212 0.12 11.62 -13.48
N ARG A 213 1.41 12.00 -13.44
CA ARG A 213 2.09 12.49 -12.22
C ARG A 213 1.36 13.70 -11.65
N ASN A 214 1.17 14.72 -12.49
CA ASN A 214 0.43 15.94 -12.13
C ASN A 214 -1.02 15.61 -11.76
N SER A 215 -1.67 14.69 -12.49
CA SER A 215 -3.02 14.23 -12.15
C SER A 215 -3.10 13.62 -10.73
N ARG A 216 -2.05 12.94 -10.25
CA ARG A 216 -2.01 12.40 -8.87
C ARG A 216 -1.82 13.51 -7.84
N LEU A 217 -0.94 14.47 -8.10
CA LEU A 217 -0.78 15.64 -7.23
C LEU A 217 -2.07 16.48 -7.14
N GLN A 218 -2.77 16.66 -8.27
CA GLN A 218 -4.09 17.32 -8.28
C GLN A 218 -5.15 16.52 -7.53
N ARG A 219 -5.05 15.20 -7.50
CA ARG A 219 -5.93 14.35 -6.69
C ARG A 219 -5.68 14.56 -5.20
N LEU A 220 -4.41 14.62 -4.77
CA LEU A 220 -4.03 14.96 -3.40
C LEU A 220 -4.55 16.35 -3.03
N LYS A 221 -4.35 17.37 -3.89
CA LYS A 221 -4.89 18.73 -3.73
C LYS A 221 -6.39 18.71 -3.43
N ARG A 222 -7.18 18.04 -4.27
CA ARG A 222 -8.64 17.93 -4.07
C ARG A 222 -9.00 17.24 -2.75
N SER A 223 -8.23 16.26 -2.31
CA SER A 223 -8.47 15.62 -1.01
C SER A 223 -8.21 16.56 0.16
N LEU A 224 -7.14 17.36 0.10
CA LEU A 224 -6.84 18.38 1.11
C LEU A 224 -7.93 19.45 1.16
N GLN A 225 -8.38 19.93 -0.01
CA GLN A 225 -9.48 20.90 -0.12
C GLN A 225 -10.77 20.39 0.50
N LYS A 226 -11.15 19.13 0.21
CA LYS A 226 -12.34 18.50 0.80
C LYS A 226 -12.29 18.36 2.32
N LEU A 227 -11.08 18.28 2.88
CA LEU A 227 -10.86 18.16 4.31
C LEU A 227 -10.70 19.51 5.01
N GLY A 228 -10.74 20.63 4.26
CA GLY A 228 -10.45 21.96 4.80
C GLY A 228 -8.98 22.18 5.18
N LEU A 229 -8.06 21.36 4.65
CA LEU A 229 -6.63 21.34 5.01
C LEU A 229 -5.73 21.90 3.90
N TYR A 230 -6.31 22.49 2.87
CA TYR A 230 -5.54 23.02 1.76
C TYR A 230 -4.93 24.38 2.12
N ASP A 231 -3.61 24.43 2.20
CA ASP A 231 -2.83 25.66 2.21
C ASP A 231 -2.08 25.81 0.88
N GLN A 232 -2.22 26.97 0.23
CA GLN A 232 -1.61 27.21 -1.09
C GLN A 232 -0.08 27.24 -1.03
N ARG A 233 0.51 27.84 0.01
CA ARG A 233 1.97 27.98 0.12
C ARG A 233 2.64 26.62 0.38
N ALA A 234 2.06 25.82 1.26
CA ALA A 234 2.51 24.46 1.54
C ALA A 234 2.35 23.56 0.31
N PHE A 235 1.25 23.69 -0.44
CA PHE A 235 1.08 22.90 -1.66
C PHE A 235 2.06 23.31 -2.77
N LEU A 236 2.39 24.59 -2.91
CA LEU A 236 3.44 25.04 -3.82
C LEU A 236 4.82 24.48 -3.41
N THR A 237 5.11 24.45 -2.10
CA THR A 237 6.34 23.85 -1.56
C THR A 237 6.44 22.36 -1.92
N LEU A 238 5.33 21.61 -1.81
CA LEU A 238 5.25 20.22 -2.28
C LEU A 238 5.62 20.09 -3.75
N CYS A 239 5.02 20.90 -4.62
CA CYS A 239 5.28 20.86 -6.06
C CYS A 239 6.75 21.20 -6.38
N GLU A 240 7.31 22.24 -5.75
CA GLU A 240 8.71 22.63 -5.95
C GLU A 240 9.67 21.50 -5.55
N ARG A 241 9.49 20.92 -4.35
CA ARG A 241 10.32 19.81 -3.87
C ARG A 241 10.17 18.56 -4.73
N HIS A 242 8.95 18.29 -5.21
CA HIS A 242 8.68 17.21 -6.14
C HIS A 242 9.45 17.41 -7.45
N ASP A 243 9.32 18.57 -8.10
CA ASP A 243 9.90 18.82 -9.41
C ASP A 243 11.43 18.85 -9.36
N ARG A 244 12.01 19.44 -8.31
CA ARG A 244 13.46 19.38 -8.05
C ARG A 244 13.95 17.93 -7.94
N THR A 245 13.27 17.12 -7.13
CA THR A 245 13.62 15.70 -6.95
C THR A 245 13.49 14.91 -8.25
N ILE A 246 12.50 15.20 -9.11
CA ILE A 246 12.39 14.56 -10.43
C ILE A 246 13.56 14.97 -11.35
N ALA A 247 13.94 16.25 -11.35
CA ALA A 247 15.05 16.76 -12.15
C ALA A 247 16.39 16.11 -11.74
N ASP A 248 16.65 16.02 -10.43
CA ASP A 248 17.87 15.41 -9.89
C ASP A 248 17.99 13.92 -10.28
N ASN A 249 16.87 13.18 -10.27
CA ASN A 249 16.82 11.79 -10.72
C ASN A 249 16.92 11.63 -12.25
N GLY A 250 16.56 12.67 -13.02
CA GLY A 250 16.58 12.66 -14.48
C GLY A 250 17.92 13.07 -15.09
N GLY A 251 18.80 13.73 -14.33
CA GLY A 251 20.14 14.15 -14.77
C GLY A 251 21.16 13.01 -14.91
N GLY A 252 20.87 11.84 -14.33
CA GLY A 252 21.64 10.62 -14.52
C GLY A 252 21.21 9.87 -15.79
N THR A 253 21.54 10.39 -16.97
CA THR A 253 21.55 9.53 -18.16
C THR A 253 22.73 8.55 -18.04
N PRO A 254 22.55 7.24 -18.24
CA PRO A 254 23.71 6.38 -18.48
C PRO A 254 24.36 6.88 -19.77
N SER A 255 25.62 7.26 -19.70
CA SER A 255 26.45 7.41 -20.90
C SER A 255 26.30 6.14 -21.73
N PRO A 256 26.01 6.23 -23.05
CA PRO A 256 26.24 5.12 -23.95
C PRO A 256 27.75 5.05 -24.17
N GLY A 257 28.50 4.46 -23.21
CA GLY A 257 29.78 3.84 -23.52
C GLY A 257 29.45 2.51 -24.21
N GLY A 258 29.89 2.25 -25.43
CA GLY A 258 31.24 2.48 -25.95
C GLY A 258 31.90 1.12 -26.02
#